data_AF-A0A436RZ81-F1
#
_entry.id   AF-A0A436RZ81-F1
#
_cell.length_a   1.000
_cell.length_b   1.000
_cell.length_c   1.000
_cell.angle_alpha   90.00
_cell.angle_beta   90.00
_cell.angle_gamma   90.00
#
_symmetry.space_group_name_H-M   'P 1'
#
loop_
_entity.id
_entity.type
_entity.pdbx_description
1 polymer ?
#
loop_
_entity_poly.entity_id
_entity_poly.type
_entity_poly.pdbx_seq_one_letter_code
_entity_poly.pdbx_strand_id
1 'polypeptide(L)' 'MTSKTEKLLSLLNGQPVIPVLKIANVADAVPLARALSRGGLRAIEITLRTADALEAIRRVAAEVED' A
#
# COMPACT_ATOMS: atom_id res chain seq x y z
N MET A 1 5.68 1.32 23.81
CA MET A 1 6.08 1.02 22.41
C MET A 1 5.27 -0.13 21.78
N THR A 2 4.33 -0.75 22.51
CA THR A 2 3.55 -1.91 22.07
C THR A 2 2.41 -1.59 21.08
N SER A 3 1.72 -0.46 21.21
CA SER A 3 0.44 -0.26 20.50
C SER A 3 0.52 -0.07 18.97
N LYS A 4 1.57 0.56 18.44
CA LYS A 4 1.70 0.79 16.98
C LYS A 4 2.01 -0.51 16.23
N THR A 5 2.89 -1.34 16.81
CA THR A 5 3.25 -2.64 16.25
C THR A 5 2.06 -3.58 16.30
N GLU A 6 1.30 -3.62 17.40
CA GLU A 6 0.08 -4.43 17.51
C GLU A 6 -0.96 -4.05 16.45
N LYS A 7 -1.18 -2.75 16.22
CA LYS A 7 -2.09 -2.26 15.17
C LYS A 7 -1.59 -2.62 13.76
N LEU A 8 -0.30 -2.55 13.50
CA LEU A 8 0.26 -2.99 12.22
C LEU A 8 0.08 -4.50 12.03
N LEU A 9 0.40 -5.30 13.05
CA LEU A 9 0.28 -6.76 12.99
C LEU A 9 -1.16 -7.21 12.77
N SER A 10 -2.16 -6.53 13.35
CA SER A 10 -3.58 -6.88 13.11
C SER A 10 -4.00 -6.68 11.65
N LEU A 11 -3.47 -5.64 10.98
CA LEU A 11 -3.67 -5.42 9.54
C LEU A 11 -2.98 -6.50 8.70
N LEU A 12 -1.72 -6.80 9.02
CA LEU A 12 -0.93 -7.79 8.28
C LEU A 12 -1.49 -9.20 8.43
N ASN A 13 -2.02 -9.56 9.61
CA ASN A 13 -2.70 -10.83 9.85
C ASN A 13 -4.01 -10.99 9.05
N GLY A 14 -4.55 -9.89 8.52
CA GLY A 14 -5.80 -9.88 7.74
C GLY A 14 -5.65 -10.39 6.30
N GLN A 15 -4.43 -10.58 5.79
CA GLN A 15 -4.21 -11.10 4.43
C GLN A 15 -2.99 -12.02 4.33
N PRO A 16 -3.04 -13.08 3.49
CA PRO A 16 -1.96 -14.07 3.40
C PRO A 16 -0.74 -13.60 2.60
N VAL A 17 -0.88 -12.52 1.82
CA VAL A 17 0.14 -12.04 0.87
C VAL A 17 0.26 -10.53 0.98
N ILE A 18 1.48 -9.98 1.01
CA ILE A 18 1.74 -8.54 0.90
C ILE A 18 2.35 -8.24 -0.47
N PRO A 19 1.66 -7.50 -1.37
CA PRO A 19 2.24 -7.06 -2.62
C PRO A 19 3.35 -6.03 -2.39
N VAL A 20 4.55 -6.34 -2.90
CA VAL A 20 5.71 -5.43 -2.88
C VAL A 20 5.82 -4.76 -4.24
N LEU A 21 5.46 -3.48 -4.29
CA LEU A 21 5.26 -2.72 -5.52
C LEU A 21 6.48 -1.87 -5.86
N LYS A 22 6.87 -1.91 -7.13
CA LYS A 22 7.77 -0.95 -7.76
C LYS A 22 6.94 -0.09 -8.71
N ILE A 23 6.61 1.13 -8.30
CA ILE A 23 5.76 2.04 -9.09
C ILE A 23 6.63 2.87 -10.03
N ALA A 24 6.52 2.63 -11.34
CA ALA A 24 7.32 3.34 -12.36
C ALA A 24 6.68 4.66 -12.83
N ASN A 25 5.37 4.82 -12.65
CA ASN A 25 4.62 6.02 -12.99
C ASN A 25 3.60 6.33 -11.88
N VAL A 26 3.64 7.55 -11.34
CA VAL A 26 2.70 8.01 -10.30
C VAL A 26 1.23 7.81 -10.69
N ALA A 27 0.88 7.97 -11.97
CA ALA A 27 -0.50 7.86 -12.44
C ALA A 27 -1.10 6.46 -12.21
N ASP A 28 -0.26 5.42 -12.15
CA ASP A 28 -0.70 4.04 -11.97
C ASP A 28 -0.94 3.68 -10.49
N ALA A 29 -0.41 4.46 -9.55
CA ALA A 29 -0.38 4.12 -8.13
C ALA A 29 -1.79 3.93 -7.53
N VAL A 30 -2.67 4.90 -7.73
CA VAL A 30 -4.03 4.90 -7.18
C VAL A 30 -4.92 3.84 -7.85
N PRO A 31 -4.99 3.75 -9.21
CA PRO A 31 -5.74 2.68 -9.87
C PRO A 31 -5.30 1.27 -9.44
N LEU A 32 -3.98 1.04 -9.33
CA LEU A 32 -3.43 -0.23 -8.89
C LEU A 32 -3.80 -0.56 -7.43
N ALA A 33 -3.61 0.38 -6.50
CA ALA A 33 -3.95 0.17 -5.10
C ALA A 33 -5.46 -0.12 -4.91
N ARG A 34 -6.35 0.60 -5.62
CA ARG A 34 -7.79 0.30 -5.59
C ARG A 34 -8.10 -1.08 -6.17
N ALA A 35 -7.41 -1.50 -7.23
CA ALA A 35 -7.61 -2.82 -7.82
C ALA A 35 -7.18 -3.94 -6.86
N LEU A 36 -6.04 -3.79 -6.19
CA LEU A 36 -5.56 -4.72 -5.17
C LEU A 36 -6.52 -4.79 -3.98
N SER A 37 -7.00 -3.64 -3.48
CA SER A 37 -7.99 -3.58 -2.41
C SER A 37 -9.30 -4.30 -2.78
N ARG A 38 -9.85 -4.05 -3.98
CA ARG A 38 -11.03 -4.80 -4.49
C ARG A 38 -10.78 -6.29 -4.63
N GLY A 39 -9.52 -6.69 -4.87
CA GLY A 39 -9.08 -8.09 -4.90
C GLY A 39 -8.86 -8.73 -3.53
N GLY A 40 -9.12 -8.01 -2.44
CA GLY A 40 -8.95 -8.48 -1.06
C GLY A 40 -7.56 -8.25 -0.46
N LEU A 41 -6.68 -7.50 -1.13
CA LEU A 41 -5.34 -7.18 -0.67
C LEU A 41 -5.31 -5.71 -0.17
N ARG A 42 -5.65 -5.51 1.10
CA ARG A 42 -5.86 -4.18 1.71
C ARG A 42 -4.57 -3.51 2.21
N ALA A 43 -3.52 -4.29 2.44
CA ALA A 43 -2.18 -3.82 2.77
C ALA A 43 -1.22 -4.07 1.60
N ILE A 44 -0.46 -3.04 1.22
CA ILE A 44 0.54 -3.08 0.15
C ILE A 44 1.82 -2.38 0.61
N GLU A 45 2.97 -2.79 0.07
CA GLU A 45 4.26 -2.15 0.32
C GLU A 45 4.76 -1.48 -0.96
N ILE A 46 4.80 -0.14 -0.98
CA ILE A 46 5.43 0.60 -2.09
C ILE A 46 6.90 0.80 -1.76
N THR A 47 7.78 0.23 -2.58
CA THR A 47 9.23 0.32 -2.38
C THR A 47 9.79 1.66 -2.84
N LEU A 48 10.83 2.17 -2.18
CA LEU A 48 11.56 3.39 -2.58
C LEU A 48 12.56 3.16 -3.74
N ARG A 49 12.22 2.27 -4.68
CA ARG A 49 13.11 1.86 -5.79
C ARG A 49 12.89 2.65 -7.08
N THR A 50 12.08 3.70 -7.04
CA THR A 50 11.81 4.62 -8.15
C THR A 50 11.78 6.05 -7.62
N ALA A 51 12.06 7.02 -8.49
CA ALA A 51 12.00 8.45 -8.14
C ALA A 51 10.59 8.86 -7.68
N ASP A 52 9.56 8.22 -8.23
CA ASP A 52 8.15 8.51 -8.03
C ASP A 52 7.55 7.87 -6.76
N ALA A 53 8.30 7.02 -6.05
CA ALA A 53 7.74 6.18 -4.98
C ALA A 53 7.07 6.99 -3.85
N LEU A 54 7.68 8.10 -3.43
CA LEU A 54 7.11 8.93 -2.35
C LEU A 54 5.83 9.63 -2.78
N GLU A 55 5.75 10.07 -4.03
CA GLU A 55 4.54 10.68 -4.56
C GLU A 55 3.42 9.65 -4.73
N ALA A 56 3.76 8.45 -5.22
CA ALA A 56 2.84 7.32 -5.26
C ALA A 56 2.25 7.00 -3.87
N ILE A 57 3.09 6.96 -2.82
CA ILE A 57 2.64 6.74 -1.44
C ILE A 57 1.68 7.85 -0.99
N ARG A 58 2.02 9.12 -1.23
CA ARG A 58 1.15 10.25 -0.84
C ARG A 58 -0.21 10.18 -1.50
N ARG A 59 -0.25 9.94 -2.81
CA ARG A 59 -1.50 9.85 -3.57
C ARG A 59 -2.35 8.66 -3.13
N VAL A 60 -1.74 7.48 -2.96
CA VAL A 60 -2.45 6.29 -2.49
C VAL A 60 -3.05 6.54 -1.11
N ALA A 61 -2.27 7.09 -0.17
CA ALA A 61 -2.75 7.38 1.19
C ALA A 61 -3.85 8.46 1.23
N ALA A 62 -3.87 9.40 0.28
CA ALA A 62 -4.87 10.45 0.21
C ALA A 62 -6.16 10.04 -0.51
N GLU A 63 -6.06 9.16 -1.52
CA GLU A 63 -7.17 8.87 -2.43
C GLU A 63 -7.80 7.48 -2.19
N VAL A 64 -7.08 6.51 -1.63
CA VAL A 64 -7.58 5.14 -1.45
C VAL A 64 -8.11 4.99 -0.02
N GLU A 65 -9.42 4.76 0.09
CA GLU A 65 -10.08 4.45 1.36
C GLU A 65 -9.78 3.01 1.81
N ASP A 66 -9.85 2.79 3.13
CA ASP A 66 -9.56 1.51 3.80
C ASP A 66 -10.50 0.37 3.39
#